data_AF-A0A6S7J614-F1
#
_entry.id   AF-A0A6S7J614-F1
#
_cell.length_a   1.000
_cell.length_b   1.000
_cell.length_c   1.000
_cell.angle_alpha   90.00
_cell.angle_beta   90.00
_cell.angle_gamma   90.00
#
_symmetry.space_group_name_H-M   'P 1'
#
loop_
_entity.id
_entity.type
_entity.pdbx_description
1 polymer ?
#
loop_
_entity_poly.entity_id
_entity_poly.type
_entity_poly.pdbx_seq_one_letter_code
_entity_poly.pdbx_strand_id
1 'polypeptide(L)'
;MAHYLNCLSRINAPNQKYDSIETHIVMDDAFTVSGSLNTHAKCFIDLCKEILNNATMTQEIRMAYGSEILVTLDDGMLVYLHFKNSLKVKQGKRWSQMMIMSWIIDTKRDSVHDPANAYFLTCDMDVSFSYSSIERLLDFMLRKPSVGGATCRVFAEGSGPVVWYQMYEYAIWHWLIKAANSVIGSLLYCTGCFSVFRLKALSQVIPVFSRETENGADYIRKDLGEDRWLSCLLLKAGWLLDYCSLAEVSVLCPETFDGFFQQRRYWIMSTFANTCSLIKDFWNIRHFNYKLSVFYFAYLIMTVFFMVISPSVMIWMITGAVYYITNSYAVVPYLGILLMALLLIYIAICMFTLPDVHRAFAKAGSYVLAVTIFILTLLSLVHVCRNPRLTLDTNDPPHDLDKHMEISVSMVYFIIYAGVFVGTALVYPKEFLCNLQSLWYLLCLPGFNIFLITYTVVNITKTNEGMFE
;
A
#
# COMPACT_ATOMS: atom_id res chain seq x y z
N MET A 1 2.57 -18.83 1.15
CA MET A 1 3.82 -19.59 1.43
C MET A 1 4.27 -20.43 0.24
N ALA A 2 3.51 -21.42 -0.22
CA ALA A 2 3.90 -22.27 -1.36
C ALA A 2 4.21 -21.47 -2.64
N HIS A 3 3.41 -20.44 -2.93
CA HIS A 3 3.62 -19.56 -4.09
C HIS A 3 4.97 -18.84 -4.06
N TYR A 4 5.34 -18.28 -2.90
CA TYR A 4 6.64 -17.63 -2.70
C TYR A 4 7.81 -18.61 -2.87
N LEU A 5 7.72 -19.81 -2.28
CA LEU A 5 8.77 -20.83 -2.40
C LEU A 5 8.96 -21.27 -3.86
N ASN A 6 7.88 -21.34 -4.64
CA ASN A 6 7.95 -21.59 -6.08
C ASN A 6 8.60 -20.44 -6.87
N CYS A 7 8.48 -19.20 -6.41
CA CYS A 7 9.22 -18.08 -7.01
C CYS A 7 10.71 -18.20 -6.67
N LEU A 8 11.02 -18.55 -5.41
CA LEU A 8 12.38 -18.72 -4.91
C LEU A 8 13.15 -19.81 -5.66
N SER A 9 12.53 -20.96 -5.91
CA SER A 9 13.14 -22.06 -6.67
C SER A 9 13.47 -21.72 -8.13
N ARG A 10 12.92 -20.62 -8.65
CA ARG A 10 13.12 -20.14 -10.04
C ARG A 10 14.11 -18.99 -10.14
N ILE A 11 14.67 -18.50 -9.03
CA ILE A 11 15.59 -17.35 -9.03
C ILE A 11 16.88 -17.65 -9.79
N ASN A 12 17.34 -18.90 -9.82
CA ASN A 12 18.67 -19.22 -10.36
C ASN A 12 18.60 -20.07 -11.65
N ALA A 13 18.18 -19.42 -12.74
CA ALA A 13 18.49 -19.90 -14.08
C ALA A 13 19.95 -19.50 -14.43
N PRO A 14 20.70 -20.31 -15.20
CA PRO A 14 22.18 -20.37 -15.26
C PRO A 14 22.98 -19.12 -15.70
N ASN A 15 22.39 -17.92 -15.75
CA ASN A 15 23.01 -16.67 -16.19
C ASN A 15 22.88 -15.55 -15.14
N GLN A 16 23.39 -15.76 -13.92
CA GLN A 16 23.34 -14.72 -12.89
C GLN A 16 24.36 -13.62 -13.17
N LYS A 17 23.89 -12.37 -13.14
CA LYS A 17 24.69 -11.14 -13.31
C LYS A 17 25.35 -10.66 -12.01
N TYR A 18 24.93 -11.18 -10.87
CA TYR A 18 25.32 -10.72 -9.53
C TYR A 18 26.08 -11.80 -8.76
N ASP A 19 27.08 -11.39 -7.99
CA ASP A 19 28.10 -12.29 -7.40
C ASP A 19 27.55 -13.28 -6.37
N SER A 20 26.54 -12.89 -5.58
CA SER A 20 25.91 -13.76 -4.59
C SER A 20 24.51 -13.30 -4.20
N ILE A 21 23.53 -14.19 -4.27
CA ILE A 21 22.18 -13.98 -3.73
C ILE A 21 21.98 -14.97 -2.58
N GLU A 22 21.62 -14.48 -1.41
CA GLU A 22 21.20 -15.28 -0.26
C GLU A 22 19.80 -14.84 0.19
N THR A 23 19.01 -15.78 0.70
CA THR A 23 17.63 -15.53 1.13
C THR A 23 17.47 -15.83 2.61
N HIS A 24 16.77 -14.94 3.32
CA HIS A 24 16.45 -15.09 4.73
C HIS A 24 14.93 -15.08 4.91
N ILE A 25 14.37 -16.23 5.32
CA ILE A 25 12.94 -16.37 5.62
C ILE A 25 12.79 -16.40 7.14
N VAL A 26 11.93 -15.55 7.69
CA VAL A 26 11.75 -15.45 9.14
C VAL A 26 10.32 -15.75 9.53
N MET A 27 10.18 -16.75 10.40
CA MET A 27 8.92 -17.13 10.99
C MET A 27 8.84 -16.61 12.43
N ASP A 28 7.89 -15.72 12.68
CA ASP A 28 7.59 -15.24 14.02
C ASP A 28 6.78 -16.29 14.80
N ASP A 29 6.95 -16.27 16.12
CA ASP A 29 6.25 -17.18 17.06
C ASP A 29 6.31 -18.66 16.67
N ALA A 30 7.50 -19.15 16.35
CA ALA A 30 7.70 -20.50 15.81
C ALA A 30 7.80 -21.61 16.90
N PHE A 31 7.77 -21.26 18.18
CA PHE A 31 8.03 -22.18 19.28
C PHE A 31 6.82 -22.40 20.18
N THR A 32 6.70 -23.62 20.70
CA THR A 32 5.81 -23.94 21.81
C THR A 32 6.41 -23.49 23.13
N VAL A 33 5.59 -23.43 24.18
CA VAL A 33 6.04 -23.13 25.56
C VAL A 33 7.10 -24.12 26.05
N SER A 34 7.12 -25.36 25.53
CA SER A 34 8.13 -26.37 25.86
C SER A 34 9.47 -26.20 25.14
N GLY A 35 9.60 -25.18 24.27
CA GLY A 35 10.86 -24.86 23.57
C GLY A 35 11.15 -25.70 22.31
N SER A 36 10.16 -26.46 21.86
CA SER A 36 10.17 -27.17 20.57
C SER A 36 9.43 -26.38 19.48
N LEU A 37 9.77 -26.60 18.22
CA LEU A 37 9.05 -25.96 17.10
C LEU A 37 7.57 -26.34 17.12
N ASN A 38 6.71 -25.35 16.90
CA ASN A 38 5.26 -25.54 16.85
C ASN A 38 4.83 -26.25 15.55
N THR A 39 3.55 -26.60 15.46
CA THR A 39 3.00 -27.33 14.31
C THR A 39 3.14 -26.53 13.01
N HIS A 40 2.90 -25.22 13.04
CA HIS A 40 3.03 -24.36 11.86
C HIS A 40 4.46 -24.31 11.32
N ALA A 41 5.45 -24.20 12.20
CA ALA A 41 6.87 -24.20 11.82
C ALA A 41 7.30 -25.54 11.23
N LYS A 42 6.82 -26.66 11.80
CA LYS A 42 7.06 -27.99 11.24
C LYS A 42 6.43 -28.15 9.86
N CYS A 43 5.17 -27.78 9.70
CA CYS A 43 4.48 -27.80 8.39
C CYS A 43 5.21 -26.92 7.36
N PHE A 44 5.73 -25.76 7.78
CA PHE A 44 6.51 -24.89 6.90
C PHE A 44 7.83 -25.53 6.46
N ILE A 45 8.53 -26.22 7.37
CA ILE A 45 9.74 -26.98 7.02
C ILE A 45 9.42 -28.09 6.02
N ASP A 46 8.34 -28.83 6.23
CA ASP A 46 7.93 -29.91 5.32
C ASP A 46 7.55 -29.37 3.94
N LEU A 47 6.86 -28.23 3.89
CA LEU A 47 6.57 -27.53 2.63
C LEU A 47 7.85 -27.06 1.92
N CYS A 48 8.84 -26.58 2.67
CA CYS A 48 10.14 -26.20 2.10
C CYS A 48 10.84 -27.42 1.49
N LYS A 49 10.81 -28.58 2.16
CA LYS A 49 11.37 -29.82 1.62
C LYS A 49 10.67 -30.26 0.34
N GLU A 50 9.34 -30.14 0.30
CA GLU A 50 8.55 -30.55 -0.87
C GLU A 50 8.79 -29.64 -2.09
N ILE A 51 8.80 -28.33 -1.89
CA ILE A 51 8.89 -27.36 -3.01
C ILE A 51 10.33 -27.15 -3.44
N LEU A 52 11.27 -27.13 -2.49
CA LEU A 52 12.70 -26.99 -2.77
C LEU A 52 13.36 -28.37 -2.93
N ASN A 53 12.63 -29.36 -3.48
CA ASN A 53 12.85 -30.82 -3.51
C ASN A 53 14.28 -31.37 -3.70
N ASN A 54 15.24 -30.55 -4.12
CA ASN A 54 16.64 -30.94 -4.29
C ASN A 54 17.60 -30.24 -3.30
N ALA A 55 17.08 -29.54 -2.30
CA ALA A 55 17.91 -28.78 -1.38
C ALA A 55 18.46 -29.64 -0.24
N THR A 56 19.74 -29.42 0.11
CA THR A 56 20.34 -30.01 1.31
C THR A 56 19.97 -29.14 2.51
N MET A 57 19.21 -29.69 3.46
CA MET A 57 18.89 -29.01 4.71
C MET A 57 19.83 -29.44 5.85
N THR A 58 20.37 -28.49 6.59
CA THR A 58 21.16 -28.76 7.79
C THR A 58 20.26 -29.13 8.98
N GLN A 59 20.86 -29.65 10.05
CA GLN A 59 20.16 -29.78 11.33
C GLN A 59 19.81 -28.41 11.91
N GLU A 60 18.80 -28.39 12.78
CA GLU A 60 18.40 -27.19 13.53
C GLU A 60 19.57 -26.70 14.41
N ILE A 61 20.06 -25.49 14.12
CA ILE A 61 21.09 -24.83 14.90
C ILE A 61 20.41 -23.92 15.92
N ARG A 62 20.78 -24.03 17.20
CA ARG A 62 20.23 -23.19 18.26
C ARG A 62 20.86 -21.81 18.23
N MET A 63 20.00 -20.78 18.19
CA MET A 63 20.38 -19.38 18.12
C MET A 63 19.88 -18.62 19.35
N ALA A 64 20.46 -17.45 19.63
CA ALA A 64 20.03 -16.61 20.76
C ALA A 64 18.53 -16.24 20.69
N TYR A 65 18.01 -16.01 19.48
CA TYR A 65 16.62 -15.67 19.22
C TYR A 65 15.67 -16.88 19.05
N GLY A 66 16.20 -18.11 18.97
CA GLY A 66 15.39 -19.30 18.64
C GLY A 66 16.23 -20.38 17.97
N SER A 67 15.98 -20.63 16.68
CA SER A 67 16.79 -21.54 15.88
C SER A 67 16.86 -21.14 14.41
N GLU A 68 17.82 -21.75 13.70
CA GLU A 68 18.08 -21.54 12.30
C GLU A 68 18.25 -22.89 11.59
N ILE A 69 17.75 -22.97 10.36
CA ILE A 69 17.99 -24.10 9.45
C ILE A 69 18.53 -23.51 8.15
N LEU A 70 19.70 -23.98 7.72
CA LEU A 70 20.25 -23.62 6.42
C LEU A 70 19.79 -24.64 5.38
N VAL A 71 19.33 -24.12 4.26
CA VAL A 71 18.87 -24.89 3.10
C VAL A 71 19.72 -24.47 1.91
N THR A 72 20.53 -25.38 1.40
CA THR A 72 21.37 -25.14 0.21
C THR A 72 20.67 -25.72 -1.01
N LEU A 73 20.31 -24.87 -1.97
CA LEU A 73 19.74 -25.33 -3.24
C LEU A 73 20.82 -25.97 -4.13
N ASP A 74 20.43 -26.80 -5.11
CA ASP A 74 21.34 -27.47 -6.06
C ASP A 74 22.33 -26.51 -6.74
N ASP A 75 21.87 -25.29 -6.98
CA ASP A 75 22.59 -24.23 -7.66
C ASP A 75 23.58 -23.48 -6.74
N GLY A 76 23.65 -23.85 -5.45
CA GLY A 76 24.50 -23.23 -4.45
C GLY A 76 23.89 -22.02 -3.72
N MET A 77 22.67 -21.59 -4.07
CA MET A 77 21.98 -20.50 -3.36
C MET A 77 21.65 -20.91 -1.93
N LEU A 78 21.98 -20.03 -0.98
CA LEU A 78 21.73 -20.25 0.44
C LEU A 78 20.38 -19.66 0.85
N VAL A 79 19.54 -20.48 1.48
CA VAL A 79 18.26 -20.09 2.05
C VAL A 79 18.29 -20.37 3.56
N TYR A 80 18.32 -19.31 4.36
CA TYR A 80 18.29 -19.37 5.81
C TYR A 80 16.84 -19.29 6.30
N LEU A 81 16.40 -20.31 7.02
CA LEU A 81 15.11 -20.34 7.70
C LEU A 81 15.34 -20.00 9.17
N HIS A 82 14.89 -18.82 9.60
CA HIS A 82 15.00 -18.38 10.99
C HIS A 82 13.67 -18.56 11.71
N PHE A 83 13.70 -19.34 12.79
CA PHE A 83 12.56 -19.59 13.66
C PHE A 83 12.73 -18.79 14.94
N LYS A 84 11.77 -17.90 15.20
CA LYS A 84 11.85 -16.96 16.31
C LYS A 84 11.07 -17.47 17.52
N ASN A 85 11.69 -17.42 18.69
CA ASN A 85 11.05 -17.74 19.96
C ASN A 85 10.56 -16.45 20.64
N SER A 86 9.24 -16.29 20.70
CA SER A 86 8.55 -15.14 21.31
C SER A 86 8.85 -14.93 22.79
N LEU A 87 9.27 -15.98 23.51
CA LEU A 87 9.68 -15.88 24.91
C LEU A 87 11.07 -15.24 25.06
N LYS A 88 11.88 -15.24 24.00
CA LYS A 88 13.25 -14.69 24.01
C LYS A 88 13.34 -13.33 23.34
N VAL A 89 12.54 -13.11 22.29
CA VAL A 89 12.60 -11.89 21.48
C VAL A 89 11.20 -11.37 21.15
N LYS A 90 11.09 -10.05 20.97
CA LYS A 90 9.82 -9.35 20.78
C LYS A 90 9.10 -9.77 19.50
N GLN A 91 7.81 -10.05 19.59
CA GLN A 91 6.93 -10.38 18.46
C GLN A 91 6.61 -9.15 17.59
N GLY A 92 6.33 -9.37 16.31
CA GLY A 92 5.87 -8.38 15.34
C GLY A 92 6.78 -8.26 14.13
N LYS A 93 6.19 -7.90 12.98
CA LYS A 93 6.87 -7.77 11.68
C LYS A 93 8.10 -6.86 11.75
N ARG A 94 7.97 -5.68 12.37
CA ARG A 94 9.08 -4.73 12.59
C ARG A 94 10.26 -5.35 13.35
N TRP A 95 10.00 -6.08 14.43
CA TRP A 95 11.04 -6.68 15.26
C TRP A 95 11.75 -7.83 14.55
N SER A 96 11.02 -8.59 13.74
CA SER A 96 11.58 -9.61 12.86
C SER A 96 12.46 -8.99 11.76
N GLN A 97 12.00 -7.91 11.12
CA GLN A 97 12.82 -7.14 10.15
C GLN A 97 14.10 -6.60 10.80
N MET A 98 13.98 -5.97 11.97
CA MET A 98 15.12 -5.42 12.72
C MET A 98 16.14 -6.52 13.06
N MET A 99 15.68 -7.68 13.55
CA MET A 99 16.55 -8.80 13.90
C MET A 99 17.42 -9.22 12.71
N ILE A 100 16.81 -9.42 11.53
CA ILE A 100 17.52 -9.84 10.32
C ILE A 100 18.46 -8.75 9.85
N MET A 101 17.98 -7.51 9.74
CA MET A 101 18.76 -6.40 9.23
C MET A 101 20.00 -6.15 10.10
N SER A 102 19.84 -6.16 11.42
CA SER A 102 20.98 -6.05 12.35
C SER A 102 21.90 -7.26 12.24
N TRP A 103 21.37 -8.48 12.20
CA TRP A 103 22.20 -9.69 12.08
C TRP A 103 23.03 -9.70 10.80
N ILE A 104 22.46 -9.32 9.65
CA ILE A 104 23.18 -9.20 8.38
C ILE A 104 24.24 -8.10 8.48
N ILE A 105 23.88 -6.93 9.00
CA ILE A 105 24.82 -5.81 9.10
C ILE A 105 25.97 -6.12 10.03
N ASP A 106 25.74 -6.83 11.14
CA ASP A 106 26.78 -7.15 12.11
C ASP A 106 27.64 -8.34 11.66
N THR A 107 27.02 -9.38 11.10
CA THR A 107 27.72 -10.63 10.74
C THR A 107 28.40 -10.54 9.38
N LYS A 108 27.78 -9.83 8.43
CA LYS A 108 28.26 -9.77 7.04
C LYS A 108 29.03 -8.50 6.72
N ARG A 109 29.15 -7.54 7.66
CA ARG A 109 29.88 -6.28 7.42
C ARG A 109 31.26 -6.48 6.82
N ASP A 110 31.99 -7.45 7.37
CA ASP A 110 33.40 -7.69 7.08
C ASP A 110 33.60 -8.67 5.91
N SER A 111 32.55 -9.43 5.55
CA SER A 111 32.57 -10.36 4.41
C SER A 111 32.04 -9.74 3.11
N VAL A 112 31.36 -8.59 3.19
CA VAL A 112 30.94 -7.84 2.01
C VAL A 112 32.15 -7.10 1.44
N HIS A 113 32.62 -7.58 0.28
CA HIS A 113 33.81 -7.04 -0.41
C HIS A 113 33.68 -5.54 -0.76
N ASP A 114 32.46 -5.06 -0.98
CA ASP A 114 32.12 -3.63 -1.08
C ASP A 114 30.76 -3.32 -0.43
N PRO A 115 30.72 -2.83 0.83
CA PRO A 115 29.48 -2.51 1.51
C PRO A 115 28.69 -1.38 0.85
N ALA A 116 29.29 -0.61 -0.06
CA ALA A 116 28.58 0.40 -0.85
C ALA A 116 27.67 -0.23 -1.93
N ASN A 117 27.97 -1.47 -2.34
CA ASN A 117 27.26 -2.22 -3.39
C ASN A 117 26.48 -3.43 -2.85
N ALA A 118 26.28 -3.52 -1.53
CA ALA A 118 25.35 -4.47 -0.94
C ALA A 118 23.93 -3.91 -0.84
N TYR A 119 22.96 -4.78 -1.13
CA TYR A 119 21.54 -4.46 -1.17
C TYR A 119 20.74 -5.46 -0.33
N PHE A 120 19.66 -4.98 0.26
CA PHE A 120 18.72 -5.77 1.05
C PHE A 120 17.34 -5.68 0.40
N LEU A 121 16.80 -6.81 -0.04
CA LEU A 121 15.48 -6.89 -0.65
C LEU A 121 14.49 -7.41 0.40
N THR A 122 13.45 -6.61 0.69
CA THR A 122 12.31 -7.06 1.50
C THR A 122 11.25 -7.66 0.59
N CYS A 123 10.73 -8.83 0.95
CA CYS A 123 9.62 -9.46 0.27
C CYS A 123 8.61 -10.03 1.28
N ASP A 124 7.32 -9.76 1.07
CA ASP A 124 6.26 -10.44 1.82
C ASP A 124 6.00 -11.85 1.22
N MET A 125 5.44 -12.76 2.02
CA MET A 125 5.25 -14.18 1.66
C MET A 125 4.04 -14.43 0.74
N ASP A 126 3.19 -13.43 0.55
CA ASP A 126 2.01 -13.38 -0.29
C ASP A 126 2.30 -12.78 -1.69
N VAL A 127 3.58 -12.56 -2.00
CA VAL A 127 4.05 -11.93 -3.23
C VAL A 127 4.53 -12.97 -4.24
N SER A 128 4.14 -12.79 -5.49
CA SER A 128 4.70 -13.45 -6.66
C SER A 128 5.66 -12.53 -7.37
N PHE A 129 6.87 -13.02 -7.64
CA PHE A 129 7.89 -12.25 -8.32
C PHE A 129 8.72 -13.14 -9.26
N SER A 130 9.42 -12.49 -10.18
CA SER A 130 10.35 -13.14 -11.09
C SER A 130 11.78 -12.70 -10.80
N TYR A 131 12.77 -13.51 -11.19
CA TYR A 131 14.18 -13.11 -11.14
C TYR A 131 14.44 -11.80 -11.87
N SER A 132 13.80 -11.61 -13.03
CA SER A 132 13.93 -10.38 -13.82
C SER A 132 13.47 -9.13 -13.06
N SER A 133 12.50 -9.26 -12.15
CA SER A 133 12.04 -8.16 -11.31
C SER A 133 13.10 -7.76 -10.28
N ILE A 134 13.82 -8.73 -9.70
CA ILE A 134 14.97 -8.49 -8.81
C ILE A 134 16.08 -7.78 -9.60
N GLU A 135 16.46 -8.32 -10.76
CA GLU A 135 17.53 -7.76 -11.59
C GLU A 135 17.24 -6.31 -12.00
N ARG A 136 16.03 -6.03 -12.48
CA ARG A 136 15.64 -4.67 -12.91
C ARG A 136 15.66 -3.68 -11.74
N LEU A 137 15.28 -4.11 -10.54
CA LEU A 137 15.26 -3.25 -9.36
C LEU A 137 16.69 -2.96 -8.85
N LEU A 138 17.57 -3.96 -8.88
CA LEU A 138 18.99 -3.80 -8.56
C LEU A 138 19.71 -2.91 -9.59
N ASP A 139 19.51 -3.15 -10.87
CA ASP A 139 20.06 -2.31 -11.95
C ASP A 139 19.61 -0.85 -11.83
N PHE A 140 18.35 -0.63 -11.44
CA PHE A 140 17.81 0.70 -11.18
C PHE A 140 18.53 1.37 -9.99
N MET A 141 18.75 0.63 -8.90
CA MET A 141 19.48 1.13 -7.73
C MET A 141 20.95 1.43 -8.03
N LEU A 142 21.63 0.61 -8.83
CA LEU A 142 23.02 0.82 -9.23
C LEU A 142 23.21 2.13 -9.99
N ARG A 143 22.24 2.51 -10.84
CA ARG A 143 22.29 3.77 -11.62
C ARG A 143 22.02 5.02 -10.79
N LYS A 144 21.44 4.89 -9.59
CA LYS A 144 20.97 6.01 -8.76
C LYS A 144 21.63 6.02 -7.38
N PRO A 145 22.87 6.51 -7.25
CA PRO A 145 23.63 6.45 -6.00
C PRO A 145 23.01 7.26 -4.84
N SER A 146 22.20 8.29 -5.12
CA SER A 146 21.50 9.06 -4.09
C SER A 146 20.21 8.41 -3.58
N VAL A 147 19.79 7.29 -4.18
CA VAL A 147 18.59 6.55 -3.76
C VAL A 147 18.99 5.50 -2.74
N GLY A 148 18.38 5.59 -1.55
CA GLY A 148 18.59 4.65 -0.45
C GLY A 148 17.64 3.46 -0.48
N GLY A 149 16.49 3.60 -1.14
CA GLY A 149 15.55 2.51 -1.38
C GLY A 149 14.69 2.71 -2.62
N ALA A 150 14.36 1.63 -3.29
CA ALA A 150 13.47 1.62 -4.45
C ALA A 150 12.40 0.55 -4.32
N THR A 151 11.24 0.87 -4.86
CA THR A 151 10.08 -0.04 -4.93
C THR A 151 9.67 -0.24 -6.39
N CYS A 152 8.78 -1.18 -6.62
CA CYS A 152 8.41 -1.63 -7.97
C CYS A 152 6.91 -1.49 -8.24
N ARG A 153 6.50 -1.84 -9.46
CA ARG A 153 5.09 -1.88 -9.87
C ARG A 153 4.41 -3.11 -9.27
N VAL A 154 3.35 -2.87 -8.51
CA VAL A 154 2.63 -3.93 -7.75
C VAL A 154 1.26 -4.17 -8.36
N PHE A 155 0.96 -5.42 -8.70
CA PHE A 155 -0.34 -5.88 -9.20
C PHE A 155 -1.11 -6.56 -8.07
N ALA A 156 -2.42 -6.34 -8.02
CA ALA A 156 -3.31 -7.05 -7.11
C ALA A 156 -3.83 -8.33 -7.79
N GLU A 157 -3.69 -9.46 -7.12
CA GLU A 157 -4.20 -10.76 -7.54
C GLU A 157 -5.20 -11.32 -6.52
N GLY A 158 -6.12 -12.16 -7.01
CA GLY A 158 -7.18 -12.79 -6.23
C GLY A 158 -8.50 -12.84 -6.99
N SER A 159 -9.56 -13.24 -6.30
CA SER A 159 -10.89 -13.40 -6.88
C SER A 159 -11.97 -12.58 -6.16
N GLY A 160 -13.04 -12.25 -6.89
CA GLY A 160 -14.21 -11.58 -6.34
C GLY A 160 -14.23 -10.04 -6.45
N PRO A 161 -15.38 -9.43 -6.10
CA PRO A 161 -15.63 -8.00 -6.33
C PRO A 161 -14.76 -7.07 -5.48
N VAL A 162 -14.34 -7.52 -4.29
CA VAL A 162 -13.41 -6.74 -3.45
C VAL A 162 -12.02 -6.67 -4.12
N VAL A 163 -11.59 -7.75 -4.78
CA VAL A 163 -10.34 -7.75 -5.54
C VAL A 163 -10.44 -6.88 -6.78
N TRP A 164 -11.57 -6.89 -7.50
CA TRP A 164 -11.76 -5.99 -8.65
C TRP A 164 -11.58 -4.51 -8.28
N TYR A 165 -12.13 -4.10 -7.13
CA TYR A 165 -11.89 -2.76 -6.60
C TYR A 165 -10.39 -2.51 -6.36
N GLN A 166 -9.71 -3.47 -5.71
CA GLN A 166 -8.29 -3.36 -5.38
C GLN A 166 -7.38 -3.34 -6.62
N MET A 167 -7.71 -4.06 -7.69
CA MET A 167 -6.93 -4.03 -8.94
C MET A 167 -6.77 -2.62 -9.48
N TYR A 168 -7.87 -1.85 -9.52
CA TYR A 168 -7.83 -0.47 -10.00
C TYR A 168 -7.28 0.49 -8.94
N GLU A 169 -7.59 0.27 -7.66
CA GLU A 169 -7.00 1.03 -6.56
C GLU A 169 -5.46 0.95 -6.55
N TYR A 170 -4.90 -0.23 -6.77
CA TYR A 170 -3.45 -0.43 -6.85
C TYR A 170 -2.87 0.29 -8.08
N ALA A 171 -3.55 0.29 -9.22
CA ALA A 171 -3.10 1.04 -10.38
C ALA A 171 -3.00 2.56 -10.08
N ILE A 172 -3.98 3.13 -9.37
CA ILE A 172 -3.92 4.52 -8.94
C ILE A 172 -2.76 4.73 -7.94
N TRP A 173 -2.73 4.02 -6.83
CA TRP A 173 -1.82 4.34 -5.73
C TRP A 173 -0.39 3.85 -5.93
N HIS A 174 -0.23 2.66 -6.52
CA HIS A 174 1.07 2.01 -6.67
C HIS A 174 1.70 2.22 -8.05
N TRP A 175 0.95 2.68 -9.05
CA TRP A 175 1.52 3.03 -10.37
C TRP A 175 1.49 4.55 -10.58
N LEU A 176 0.30 5.15 -10.67
CA LEU A 176 0.17 6.57 -11.00
C LEU A 176 0.75 7.49 -9.92
N ILE A 177 0.31 7.33 -8.66
CA ILE A 177 0.75 8.20 -7.57
C ILE A 177 2.22 7.95 -7.21
N LYS A 178 2.74 6.72 -7.28
CA LYS A 178 4.17 6.47 -7.08
C LYS A 178 5.03 7.05 -8.20
N ALA A 179 4.61 6.94 -9.46
CA ALA A 179 5.29 7.60 -10.57
C ALA A 179 5.28 9.13 -10.38
N ALA A 180 4.13 9.72 -10.02
CA ALA A 180 4.03 11.14 -9.74
C ALA A 180 4.95 11.57 -8.59
N ASN A 181 5.01 10.80 -7.49
CA ASN A 181 5.89 11.10 -6.36
C ASN A 181 7.38 11.07 -6.72
N SER A 182 7.79 10.09 -7.53
CA SER A 182 9.15 10.02 -8.08
C SER A 182 9.49 11.28 -8.88
N VAL A 183 8.55 11.82 -9.66
CA VAL A 183 8.74 13.05 -10.44
C VAL A 183 8.75 14.31 -9.55
N ILE A 184 7.85 14.41 -8.57
CA ILE A 184 7.74 15.59 -7.68
C ILE A 184 8.97 15.71 -6.76
N GLY A 185 9.56 14.59 -6.37
CA GLY A 185 10.90 14.60 -5.75
C GLY A 185 11.34 13.28 -5.15
N SER A 186 10.45 12.56 -4.45
CA SER A 186 10.74 11.28 -3.81
C SER A 186 9.45 10.55 -3.49
N LEU A 187 9.53 9.24 -3.33
CA LEU A 187 8.44 8.48 -2.74
C LEU A 187 8.24 8.85 -1.26
N LEU A 188 6.98 8.85 -0.83
CA LEU A 188 6.58 8.90 0.58
C LEU A 188 7.02 7.64 1.34
N TYR A 189 6.93 6.49 0.66
CA TYR A 189 7.31 5.20 1.20
C TYR A 189 7.63 4.17 0.12
N CYS A 190 8.52 3.24 0.44
CA CYS A 190 8.70 1.97 -0.27
C CYS A 190 7.63 0.96 0.20
N THR A 191 7.06 0.16 -0.69
CA THR A 191 6.07 -0.86 -0.28
C THR A 191 6.76 -1.99 0.47
N GLY A 192 6.16 -2.50 1.55
CA GLY A 192 6.70 -3.65 2.29
C GLY A 192 6.81 -4.92 1.47
N CYS A 193 5.91 -5.10 0.50
CA CYS A 193 5.77 -6.33 -0.26
C CYS A 193 6.98 -6.66 -1.15
N PHE A 194 7.61 -5.66 -1.79
CA PHE A 194 8.77 -5.88 -2.65
C PHE A 194 9.54 -4.58 -2.88
N SER A 195 10.60 -4.40 -2.11
CA SER A 195 11.45 -3.21 -2.17
C SER A 195 12.91 -3.55 -1.89
N VAL A 196 13.82 -2.83 -2.55
CA VAL A 196 15.26 -2.97 -2.36
C VAL A 196 15.79 -1.74 -1.63
N PHE A 197 16.65 -1.97 -0.65
CA PHE A 197 17.33 -0.94 0.12
C PHE A 197 18.84 -1.11 0.02
N ARG A 198 19.55 0.00 0.05
CA ARG A 198 21.03 -0.01 0.08
C ARG A 198 21.48 -0.31 1.51
N LEU A 199 22.41 -1.26 1.70
CA LEU A 199 22.83 -1.67 3.04
C LEU A 199 23.43 -0.50 3.84
N LYS A 200 24.19 0.37 3.15
CA LYS A 200 24.71 1.64 3.70
C LYS A 200 23.61 2.58 4.21
N ALA A 201 22.46 2.61 3.55
CA ALA A 201 21.35 3.47 3.97
C ALA A 201 20.64 2.87 5.18
N LEU A 202 20.43 1.55 5.18
CA LEU A 202 19.85 0.83 6.31
C LEU A 202 20.69 0.96 7.59
N SER A 203 22.01 0.82 7.49
CA SER A 203 22.89 0.88 8.67
C SER A 203 22.85 2.22 9.41
N GLN A 204 22.53 3.31 8.71
CA GLN A 204 22.36 4.63 9.32
C GLN A 204 21.06 4.77 10.11
N VAL A 205 19.99 4.08 9.68
CA VAL A 205 18.64 4.25 10.24
C VAL A 205 18.27 3.20 11.26
N ILE A 206 18.90 2.02 11.22
CA ILE A 206 18.59 0.89 12.11
C ILE A 206 18.66 1.23 13.60
N PRO A 207 19.65 2.00 14.10
CA PRO A 207 19.68 2.39 15.51
C PRO A 207 18.46 3.19 15.98
N VAL A 208 17.78 3.89 15.06
CA VAL A 208 16.54 4.62 15.34
C VAL A 208 15.33 3.73 15.08
N PHE A 209 15.38 2.89 14.05
CA PHE A 209 14.36 1.90 13.73
C PHE A 209 14.19 0.83 14.82
N SER A 210 15.23 0.54 15.61
CA SER A 210 15.21 -0.42 16.72
C SER A 210 14.67 0.14 18.04
N ARG A 211 14.46 1.47 18.13
CA ARG A 211 13.99 2.10 19.37
C ARG A 211 12.61 1.60 19.76
N GLU A 212 12.41 1.42 21.06
CA GLU A 212 11.13 0.97 21.58
C GLU A 212 10.00 1.96 21.30
N THR A 213 8.79 1.44 21.41
CA THR A 213 7.55 2.20 21.25
C THR A 213 7.12 2.69 22.63
N GLU A 214 7.19 4.01 22.83
CA GLU A 214 6.98 4.63 24.15
C GLU A 214 5.53 5.08 24.36
N ASN A 215 4.81 5.41 23.29
CA ASN A 215 3.45 5.95 23.35
C ASN A 215 2.60 5.47 22.16
N GLY A 216 1.29 5.71 22.22
CA GLY A 216 0.36 5.25 21.17
C GLY A 216 0.60 5.86 19.80
N ALA A 217 1.05 7.12 19.71
CA ALA A 217 1.39 7.75 18.43
C ALA A 217 2.63 7.11 17.80
N ASP A 218 3.60 6.71 18.62
CA ASP A 218 4.76 5.95 18.21
C ASP A 218 4.39 4.53 17.78
N TYR A 219 3.40 3.90 18.40
CA TYR A 219 2.89 2.60 17.96
C TYR A 219 2.31 2.67 16.55
N ILE A 220 1.45 3.67 16.29
CA ILE A 220 0.85 3.88 14.96
C ILE A 220 1.93 4.17 13.91
N ARG A 221 2.95 4.95 14.27
CA ARG A 221 4.00 5.32 13.34
C ARG A 221 4.94 4.14 13.06
N LYS A 222 5.46 3.53 14.12
CA LYS A 222 6.58 2.59 14.06
C LYS A 222 6.13 1.14 13.84
N ASP A 223 5.07 0.68 14.50
CA ASP A 223 4.69 -0.75 14.52
C ASP A 223 3.52 -1.07 13.58
N LEU A 224 2.53 -0.19 13.40
CA LEU A 224 1.46 -0.36 12.41
C LEU A 224 1.88 -0.02 10.97
N GLY A 225 3.01 0.65 10.83
CA GLY A 225 3.47 1.26 9.59
C GLY A 225 4.97 1.15 9.41
N GLU A 226 5.57 0.03 9.80
CA GLU A 226 7.00 -0.19 9.86
C GLU A 226 7.71 0.12 8.54
N ASP A 227 7.12 -0.25 7.39
CA ASP A 227 7.70 0.05 6.07
C ASP A 227 7.71 1.56 5.78
N ARG A 228 6.64 2.26 6.19
CA ARG A 228 6.51 3.72 6.07
C ARG A 228 7.45 4.43 7.03
N TRP A 229 7.62 3.89 8.24
CA TRP A 229 8.55 4.42 9.23
C TRP A 229 9.99 4.29 8.77
N LEU A 230 10.38 3.12 8.27
CA LEU A 230 11.71 2.89 7.69
C LEU A 230 11.97 3.88 6.54
N SER A 231 10.98 4.05 5.66
CA SER A 231 11.03 5.03 4.58
C SER A 231 11.20 6.47 5.09
N CYS A 232 10.48 6.85 6.14
CA CYS A 232 10.62 8.18 6.75
C CYS A 232 12.01 8.39 7.35
N LEU A 233 12.58 7.37 7.99
CA LEU A 233 13.93 7.44 8.51
C LEU A 233 14.98 7.60 7.41
N LEU A 234 14.82 6.90 6.28
CA LEU A 234 15.71 7.05 5.13
C LEU A 234 15.66 8.48 4.56
N LEU A 235 14.46 9.04 4.42
CA LEU A 235 14.30 10.45 4.02
C LEU A 235 14.99 11.39 5.03
N LYS A 236 14.76 11.19 6.33
CA LYS A 236 15.39 11.99 7.40
C LYS A 236 16.91 11.86 7.42
N ALA A 237 17.46 10.72 7.00
CA ALA A 237 18.90 10.47 6.94
C ALA A 237 19.58 11.04 5.68
N GLY A 238 18.84 11.64 4.73
CA GLY A 238 19.44 12.20 3.52
C GLY A 238 19.31 11.33 2.26
N TRP A 239 18.51 10.26 2.30
CA TRP A 239 18.32 9.37 1.16
C TRP A 239 17.02 9.65 0.44
N LEU A 240 17.03 9.56 -0.90
CA LEU A 240 15.82 9.56 -1.69
C LEU A 240 15.24 8.15 -1.81
N LEU A 241 13.93 8.09 -2.02
CA LEU A 241 13.18 6.88 -2.32
C LEU A 241 12.58 7.00 -3.72
N ASP A 242 12.64 5.93 -4.51
CA ASP A 242 12.29 6.04 -5.92
C ASP A 242 11.52 4.82 -6.45
N TYR A 243 10.83 5.00 -7.57
CA TYR A 243 9.92 4.03 -8.18
C TYR A 243 10.52 3.46 -9.48
N CYS A 244 10.69 2.14 -9.51
CA CYS A 244 11.08 1.42 -10.71
C CYS A 244 9.84 0.82 -11.39
N SER A 245 9.42 1.40 -12.51
CA SER A 245 8.27 0.92 -13.29
C SER A 245 8.56 -0.36 -14.08
N LEU A 246 9.83 -0.72 -14.27
CA LEU A 246 10.24 -1.90 -15.05
C LEU A 246 10.17 -3.21 -14.25
N ALA A 247 10.31 -3.13 -12.92
CA ALA A 247 10.17 -4.28 -12.05
C ALA A 247 8.68 -4.46 -11.70
N GLU A 248 8.18 -5.69 -11.85
CA GLU A 248 6.76 -6.01 -11.69
C GLU A 248 6.60 -7.20 -10.73
N VAL A 249 5.65 -7.10 -9.80
CA VAL A 249 5.30 -8.15 -8.85
C VAL A 249 3.80 -8.19 -8.63
N SER A 250 3.28 -9.35 -8.25
CA SER A 250 1.87 -9.53 -7.90
C SER A 250 1.71 -9.85 -6.43
N VAL A 251 0.65 -9.36 -5.79
CA VAL A 251 0.35 -9.57 -4.37
C VAL A 251 -1.06 -10.14 -4.24
N LEU A 252 -1.19 -11.23 -3.48
CA LEU A 252 -2.49 -11.80 -3.14
C LEU A 252 -3.21 -10.85 -2.17
N CYS A 253 -4.33 -10.29 -2.64
CA CYS A 253 -5.10 -9.32 -1.89
C CYS A 253 -6.23 -9.99 -1.10
N PRO A 254 -6.71 -9.37 -0.01
CA PRO A 254 -7.86 -9.89 0.73
C PRO A 254 -9.10 -9.96 -0.17
N GLU A 255 -9.70 -11.15 -0.25
CA GLU A 255 -10.91 -11.39 -1.05
C GLU A 255 -12.20 -11.02 -0.30
N THR A 256 -12.15 -11.03 1.04
CA THR A 256 -13.28 -10.71 1.90
C THR A 256 -13.32 -9.21 2.23
N PHE A 257 -14.53 -8.69 2.43
CA PHE A 257 -14.74 -7.30 2.84
C PHE A 257 -14.07 -7.00 4.19
N ASP A 258 -14.14 -7.94 5.12
CA ASP A 258 -13.60 -7.76 6.47
C ASP A 258 -12.08 -7.74 6.46
N GLY A 259 -11.44 -8.66 5.71
CA GLY A 259 -9.99 -8.65 5.50
C GLY A 259 -9.52 -7.35 4.84
N PHE A 260 -10.27 -6.85 3.84
CA PHE A 260 -9.98 -5.56 3.21
C PHE A 260 -10.08 -4.39 4.21
N PHE A 261 -11.16 -4.30 5.01
CA PHE A 261 -11.32 -3.23 5.99
C PHE A 261 -10.25 -3.26 7.08
N GLN A 262 -9.91 -4.46 7.57
CA GLN A 262 -8.83 -4.65 8.54
C GLN A 262 -7.49 -4.22 7.98
N GLN A 263 -7.14 -4.61 6.74
CA GLN A 263 -5.90 -4.20 6.09
C GLN A 263 -5.82 -2.67 5.96
N ARG A 264 -6.90 -2.02 5.49
CA ARG A 264 -6.90 -0.58 5.23
C ARG A 264 -6.88 0.27 6.49
N ARG A 265 -7.41 -0.25 7.61
CA ARG A 265 -7.30 0.39 8.91
C ARG A 265 -5.85 0.74 9.25
N TYR A 266 -4.94 -0.20 9.05
CA TYR A 266 -3.52 0.01 9.35
C TYR A 266 -2.86 0.96 8.35
N TRP A 267 -3.19 0.83 7.07
CA TRP A 267 -2.56 1.64 6.01
C TRP A 267 -2.92 3.11 6.08
N ILE A 268 -4.18 3.43 6.34
CA ILE A 268 -4.67 4.81 6.44
C ILE A 268 -4.00 5.49 7.63
N MET A 269 -4.02 4.88 8.82
CA MET A 269 -3.44 5.50 10.01
C MET A 269 -1.92 5.63 9.95
N SER A 270 -1.23 4.59 9.47
CA SER A 270 0.21 4.67 9.29
C SER A 270 0.60 5.73 8.26
N THR A 271 -0.16 5.89 7.17
CA THR A 271 0.07 6.94 6.17
C THR A 271 -0.09 8.32 6.80
N PHE A 272 -1.18 8.55 7.54
CA PHE A 272 -1.44 9.82 8.20
C PHE A 272 -0.31 10.18 9.20
N ALA A 273 0.00 9.27 10.13
CA ALA A 273 0.98 9.53 11.19
C ALA A 273 2.41 9.74 10.65
N ASN A 274 2.81 8.96 9.65
CA ASN A 274 4.15 9.08 9.05
C ASN A 274 4.26 10.35 8.18
N THR A 275 3.24 10.69 7.40
CA THR A 275 3.23 11.92 6.59
C THR A 275 3.26 13.16 7.47
N CYS A 276 2.47 13.19 8.55
CA CYS A 276 2.52 14.26 9.56
C CYS A 276 3.93 14.38 10.20
N SER A 277 4.61 13.26 10.45
CA SER A 277 6.00 13.30 10.94
C SER A 277 6.97 13.91 9.92
N LEU A 278 6.81 13.61 8.63
CA LEU A 278 7.64 14.20 7.57
C LEU A 278 7.38 15.70 7.44
N ILE A 279 6.13 16.14 7.51
CA ILE A 279 5.76 17.57 7.48
C ILE A 279 6.41 18.30 8.65
N LYS A 280 6.31 17.74 9.87
CA LYS A 280 6.88 18.34 11.08
C LYS A 280 8.39 18.55 10.98
N ASP A 281 9.11 17.56 10.45
CA ASP A 281 10.57 17.58 10.37
C ASP A 281 11.09 18.10 9.01
N PHE A 282 10.22 18.58 8.13
CA PHE A 282 10.53 18.80 6.71
C PHE A 282 11.73 19.73 6.48
N TRP A 283 11.83 20.82 7.24
CA TRP A 283 12.94 21.77 7.08
C TRP A 283 14.30 21.15 7.41
N ASN A 284 14.35 20.31 8.45
CA ASN A 284 15.54 19.54 8.79
C ASN A 284 15.88 18.52 7.68
N ILE A 285 14.87 17.82 7.16
CA ILE A 285 15.04 16.87 6.06
C ILE A 285 15.62 17.58 4.82
N ARG A 286 15.11 18.77 4.49
CA ARG A 286 15.54 19.56 3.34
C ARG A 286 16.99 20.05 3.48
N HIS A 287 17.48 20.32 4.69
CA HIS A 287 18.88 20.66 4.92
C HIS A 287 19.83 19.56 4.45
N PHE A 288 19.45 18.29 4.64
CA PHE A 288 20.24 17.13 4.18
C PHE A 288 19.85 16.66 2.76
N ASN A 289 18.66 17.00 2.28
CA ASN A 289 18.14 16.65 0.97
C ASN A 289 17.73 17.90 0.16
N TYR A 290 18.70 18.57 -0.46
CA TYR A 290 18.42 19.76 -1.29
C TYR A 290 17.50 19.47 -2.50
N LYS A 291 17.38 18.19 -2.88
CA LYS A 291 16.50 17.71 -3.96
C LYS A 291 15.02 17.76 -3.58
N LEU A 292 14.67 17.80 -2.29
CA LEU A 292 13.28 17.94 -1.84
C LEU A 292 12.87 19.42 -1.88
N SER A 293 11.99 19.73 -2.83
CA SER A 293 11.54 21.10 -3.10
C SER A 293 10.45 21.57 -2.12
N VAL A 294 10.19 22.88 -2.10
CA VAL A 294 9.03 23.43 -1.36
C VAL A 294 7.71 22.93 -1.97
N PHE A 295 7.68 22.60 -3.26
CA PHE A 295 6.51 21.96 -3.89
C PHE A 295 6.25 20.56 -3.33
N TYR A 296 7.31 19.80 -3.01
CA TYR A 296 7.15 18.52 -2.33
C TYR A 296 6.53 18.71 -0.94
N PHE A 297 6.95 19.73 -0.18
CA PHE A 297 6.30 20.07 1.10
C PHE A 297 4.82 20.42 0.95
N ALA A 298 4.48 21.25 -0.04
CA ALA A 298 3.09 21.59 -0.35
C ALA A 298 2.29 20.32 -0.71
N TYR A 299 2.87 19.40 -1.48
CA TYR A 299 2.27 18.10 -1.79
C TYR A 299 2.01 17.26 -0.53
N LEU A 300 2.92 17.23 0.45
CA LEU A 300 2.72 16.53 1.72
C LEU A 300 1.51 17.09 2.48
N ILE A 301 1.44 18.43 2.62
CA ILE A 301 0.33 19.12 3.27
C ILE A 301 -0.99 18.80 2.56
N MET A 302 -0.98 18.91 1.23
CA MET A 302 -2.14 18.63 0.39
C MET A 302 -2.62 17.19 0.55
N THR A 303 -1.71 16.23 0.64
CA THR A 303 -2.03 14.81 0.87
C THR A 303 -2.76 14.61 2.20
N VAL A 304 -2.24 15.18 3.29
CA VAL A 304 -2.89 15.11 4.62
C VAL A 304 -4.23 15.84 4.62
N PHE A 305 -4.31 17.01 3.99
CA PHE A 305 -5.54 17.80 3.89
C PHE A 305 -6.66 17.02 3.19
N PHE A 306 -6.41 16.51 1.98
CA PHE A 306 -7.40 15.74 1.22
C PHE A 306 -7.81 14.44 1.91
N MET A 307 -6.88 13.79 2.64
CA MET A 307 -7.19 12.60 3.42
C MET A 307 -8.24 12.89 4.51
N VAL A 308 -8.17 14.07 5.16
CA VAL A 308 -9.13 14.46 6.21
C VAL A 308 -10.47 14.90 5.62
N ILE A 309 -10.47 15.66 4.51
CA ILE A 309 -11.71 16.20 3.93
C ILE A 309 -12.44 15.21 3.02
N SER A 310 -11.85 14.06 2.69
CA SER A 310 -12.41 13.10 1.73
C SER A 310 -13.88 12.73 1.99
N PRO A 311 -14.34 12.41 3.22
CA PRO A 311 -15.76 12.11 3.46
C PRO A 311 -16.69 13.28 3.11
N SER A 312 -16.28 14.51 3.43
CA SER A 312 -17.04 15.72 3.12
C SER A 312 -17.14 15.97 1.62
N VAL A 313 -16.04 15.75 0.88
CA VAL A 313 -16.03 15.85 -0.59
C VAL A 313 -16.98 14.81 -1.20
N MET A 314 -17.02 13.58 -0.68
CA MET A 314 -17.96 12.56 -1.18
C MET A 314 -19.42 12.93 -0.94
N ILE A 315 -19.76 13.47 0.24
CA ILE A 315 -21.10 13.95 0.53
C ILE A 315 -21.48 15.10 -0.41
N TRP A 316 -20.56 16.04 -0.64
CA TRP A 316 -20.76 17.14 -1.59
C TRP A 316 -20.96 16.66 -3.03
N MET A 317 -20.21 15.63 -3.47
CA MET A 317 -20.40 15.02 -4.79
C MET A 317 -21.79 14.36 -4.92
N ILE A 318 -22.26 13.66 -3.88
CA ILE A 318 -23.58 13.01 -3.90
C ILE A 318 -24.70 14.08 -3.97
N THR A 319 -24.64 15.11 -3.14
CA THR A 319 -25.65 16.18 -3.15
C THR A 319 -25.62 16.96 -4.46
N GLY A 320 -24.44 17.20 -5.02
CA GLY A 320 -24.25 17.81 -6.34
C GLY A 320 -24.87 16.98 -7.47
N ALA A 321 -24.67 15.66 -7.47
CA ALA A 321 -25.27 14.77 -8.46
C ALA A 321 -26.81 14.79 -8.40
N VAL A 322 -27.40 14.79 -7.20
CA VAL A 322 -28.86 14.87 -7.05
C VAL A 322 -29.39 16.25 -7.46
N TYR A 323 -28.69 17.32 -7.11
CA TYR A 323 -29.02 18.67 -7.56
C TYR A 323 -29.03 18.76 -9.08
N TYR A 324 -28.01 18.22 -9.74
CA TYR A 324 -27.90 18.20 -11.19
C TYR A 324 -29.11 17.53 -11.86
N ILE A 325 -29.60 16.42 -11.30
CA ILE A 325 -30.77 15.70 -11.85
C ILE A 325 -32.08 16.44 -11.58
N THR A 326 -32.22 17.05 -10.39
CA THR A 326 -33.50 17.61 -9.90
C THR A 326 -33.67 19.10 -10.18
N ASN A 327 -32.59 19.81 -10.50
CA ASN A 327 -32.51 21.27 -10.63
C ASN A 327 -33.11 22.02 -9.42
N SER A 328 -33.02 21.44 -8.22
CA SER A 328 -33.63 21.98 -7.01
C SER A 328 -32.58 22.26 -5.94
N TYR A 329 -32.30 23.54 -5.73
CA TYR A 329 -31.35 24.00 -4.70
C TYR A 329 -31.75 23.56 -3.29
N ALA A 330 -33.06 23.37 -3.03
CA ALA A 330 -33.55 22.91 -1.73
C ALA A 330 -33.00 21.52 -1.38
N VAL A 331 -32.75 20.65 -2.36
CA VAL A 331 -32.30 19.27 -2.10
C VAL A 331 -30.89 19.20 -1.50
N VAL A 332 -30.01 20.14 -1.86
CA VAL A 332 -28.61 20.16 -1.41
C VAL A 332 -28.47 20.24 0.11
N PRO A 333 -29.04 21.24 0.83
CA PRO A 333 -28.92 21.33 2.27
C PRO A 333 -29.63 20.18 2.99
N TYR A 334 -30.83 19.77 2.56
CA TYR A 334 -31.57 18.69 3.24
C TYR A 334 -30.86 17.35 3.12
N LEU A 335 -30.40 16.97 1.93
CA LEU A 335 -29.67 15.73 1.71
C LEU A 335 -28.29 15.77 2.37
N GLY A 336 -27.60 16.92 2.33
CA GLY A 336 -26.33 17.11 3.00
C GLY A 336 -26.44 16.91 4.51
N ILE A 337 -27.45 17.52 5.14
CA ILE A 337 -27.74 17.35 6.58
C ILE A 337 -28.07 15.88 6.88
N LEU A 338 -28.87 15.22 6.05
CA LEU A 338 -29.22 13.81 6.22
C LEU A 338 -27.98 12.90 6.18
N LEU A 339 -27.12 13.06 5.16
CA LEU A 339 -25.91 12.26 5.01
C LEU A 339 -24.90 12.52 6.14
N MET A 340 -24.78 13.78 6.60
CA MET A 340 -23.97 14.11 7.77
C MET A 340 -24.55 13.51 9.06
N ALA A 341 -25.88 13.54 9.23
CA ALA A 341 -26.53 12.91 10.38
C ALA A 341 -26.30 11.39 10.37
N LEU A 342 -26.38 10.73 9.21
CA LEU A 342 -26.06 9.31 9.07
C LEU A 342 -24.59 9.01 9.39
N LEU A 343 -23.65 9.87 8.98
CA LEU A 343 -22.24 9.74 9.35
C LEU A 343 -22.05 9.87 10.88
N LEU A 344 -22.70 10.85 11.53
CA LEU A 344 -22.65 11.02 12.98
C LEU A 344 -23.26 9.82 13.73
N ILE A 345 -24.37 9.27 13.22
CA ILE A 345 -24.97 8.03 13.74
C ILE A 345 -23.98 6.87 13.59
N TYR A 346 -23.31 6.74 12.44
CA TYR A 346 -22.30 5.71 12.25
C TYR A 346 -21.11 5.87 13.20
N ILE A 347 -20.62 7.10 13.41
CA ILE A 347 -19.60 7.39 14.42
C ILE A 347 -20.07 6.93 15.80
N ALA A 348 -21.31 7.27 16.19
CA ALA A 348 -21.87 6.83 17.47
C ALA A 348 -21.92 5.30 17.58
N ILE A 349 -22.40 4.59 16.54
CA ILE A 349 -22.36 3.12 16.49
C ILE A 349 -20.93 2.62 16.68
N CYS A 350 -19.95 3.21 15.98
CA CYS A 350 -18.56 2.83 16.10
C CYS A 350 -17.98 3.02 17.51
N MET A 351 -18.43 4.04 18.24
CA MET A 351 -17.94 4.32 19.59
C MET A 351 -18.52 3.36 20.64
N PHE A 352 -19.74 2.85 20.43
CA PHE A 352 -20.47 2.08 21.45
C PHE A 352 -20.60 0.57 21.14
N THR A 353 -20.13 0.09 19.99
CA THR A 353 -20.32 -1.31 19.57
C THR A 353 -19.01 -2.06 19.27
N LEU A 354 -19.15 -3.34 18.90
CA LEU A 354 -18.04 -4.23 18.56
C LEU A 354 -17.60 -4.04 17.09
N PRO A 355 -16.33 -4.28 16.74
CA PRO A 355 -15.82 -4.02 15.38
C PRO A 355 -16.52 -4.82 14.28
N ASP A 356 -17.00 -6.02 14.57
CA ASP A 356 -17.83 -6.80 13.66
C ASP A 356 -19.10 -6.06 13.26
N VAL A 357 -19.75 -5.39 14.22
CA VAL A 357 -20.95 -4.57 13.97
C VAL A 357 -20.59 -3.36 13.10
N HIS A 358 -19.42 -2.75 13.33
CA HIS A 358 -18.94 -1.63 12.52
C HIS A 358 -18.74 -2.04 11.06
N ARG A 359 -18.12 -3.21 10.84
CA ARG A 359 -17.87 -3.77 9.51
C ARG A 359 -19.17 -4.18 8.82
N ALA A 360 -20.10 -4.82 9.54
CA ALA A 360 -21.41 -5.17 9.01
C ALA A 360 -22.19 -3.94 8.53
N PHE A 361 -22.22 -2.87 9.33
CA PHE A 361 -22.87 -1.61 8.95
C PHE A 361 -22.15 -0.94 7.78
N ALA A 362 -20.81 -0.89 7.79
CA ALA A 362 -20.02 -0.36 6.69
C ALA A 362 -20.25 -1.13 5.38
N LYS A 363 -20.37 -2.46 5.45
CA LYS A 363 -20.65 -3.33 4.29
C LYS A 363 -22.03 -3.03 3.70
N ALA A 364 -23.06 -3.02 4.54
CA ALA A 364 -24.42 -2.72 4.13
C ALA A 364 -24.54 -1.30 3.57
N GLY A 365 -23.98 -0.31 4.27
CA GLY A 365 -23.98 1.08 3.85
C GLY A 365 -23.20 1.32 2.55
N SER A 366 -22.04 0.69 2.38
CA SER A 366 -21.25 0.79 1.15
C SER A 366 -21.99 0.18 -0.04
N TYR A 367 -22.71 -0.93 0.16
CA TYR A 367 -23.53 -1.52 -0.89
C TYR A 367 -24.71 -0.62 -1.28
N VAL A 368 -25.44 -0.08 -0.29
CA VAL A 368 -26.55 0.87 -0.54
C VAL A 368 -26.05 2.11 -1.27
N LEU A 369 -24.92 2.67 -0.87
CA LEU A 369 -24.31 3.80 -1.57
C LEU A 369 -23.88 3.42 -2.98
N ALA A 370 -23.24 2.27 -3.20
CA ALA A 370 -22.85 1.85 -4.54
C ALA A 370 -24.05 1.73 -5.50
N VAL A 371 -25.16 1.14 -5.04
CA VAL A 371 -26.41 1.05 -5.80
C VAL A 371 -27.00 2.44 -6.04
N THR A 372 -26.97 3.32 -5.03
CA THR A 372 -27.47 4.70 -5.16
C THR A 372 -26.66 5.48 -6.20
N ILE A 373 -25.33 5.40 -6.16
CA ILE A 373 -24.44 6.05 -7.13
C ILE A 373 -24.67 5.49 -8.53
N PHE A 374 -24.88 4.18 -8.67
CA PHE A 374 -25.22 3.57 -9.94
C PHE A 374 -26.51 4.14 -10.52
N ILE A 375 -27.58 4.23 -9.71
CA ILE A 375 -28.86 4.84 -10.12
C ILE A 375 -28.68 6.31 -10.48
N LEU A 376 -27.97 7.10 -9.65
CA LEU A 376 -27.71 8.51 -9.92
C LEU A 376 -26.91 8.71 -11.21
N THR A 377 -25.95 7.83 -11.50
CA THR A 377 -25.18 7.86 -12.74
C THR A 377 -26.08 7.61 -13.95
N LEU A 378 -26.95 6.59 -13.89
CA LEU A 378 -27.92 6.31 -14.96
C LEU A 378 -28.90 7.46 -15.17
N LEU A 379 -29.45 8.04 -14.09
CA LEU A 379 -30.34 9.19 -14.17
C LEU A 379 -29.65 10.41 -14.74
N SER A 380 -28.38 10.65 -14.37
CA SER A 380 -27.57 11.73 -14.93
C SER A 380 -27.34 11.55 -16.43
N LEU A 381 -27.02 10.33 -16.88
CA LEU A 381 -26.89 10.00 -18.30
C LEU A 381 -28.20 10.23 -19.07
N VAL A 382 -29.33 9.78 -18.52
CA VAL A 382 -30.66 10.02 -19.13
C VAL A 382 -30.96 11.53 -19.19
N HIS A 383 -30.62 12.28 -18.15
CA HIS A 383 -30.81 13.72 -18.10
C HIS A 383 -30.00 14.42 -19.20
N VAL A 384 -28.71 14.07 -19.36
CA VAL A 384 -27.83 14.57 -20.43
C VAL A 384 -28.38 14.23 -21.81
N CYS A 385 -28.79 12.99 -22.04
CA CYS A 385 -29.31 12.56 -23.34
C CYS A 385 -30.64 13.23 -23.71
N ARG A 386 -31.50 13.54 -22.73
CA ARG A 386 -32.79 14.21 -22.96
C ARG A 386 -32.65 15.72 -23.15
N ASN A 387 -31.70 16.34 -22.45
CA ASN A 387 -31.54 17.79 -22.41
C ASN A 387 -30.10 18.23 -22.72
N PRO A 388 -29.55 17.93 -23.90
CA PRO A 388 -28.16 18.24 -24.24
C PRO A 388 -27.85 19.75 -24.23
N ARG A 389 -28.89 20.61 -24.37
CA ARG A 389 -28.76 22.08 -24.37
C ARG A 389 -28.98 22.73 -23.01
N LEU A 390 -29.51 22.01 -22.02
CA LEU A 390 -29.85 22.57 -20.69
C LEU A 390 -28.66 22.54 -19.71
N THR A 391 -27.52 22.00 -20.14
CA THR A 391 -26.24 22.14 -19.41
C THR A 391 -25.54 23.48 -19.65
N LEU A 392 -26.12 24.33 -20.50
CA LEU A 392 -25.77 25.74 -20.61
C LEU A 392 -26.77 26.48 -19.72
N ASP A 393 -26.35 26.90 -18.53
CA ASP A 393 -27.21 27.68 -17.64
C ASP A 393 -27.60 28.97 -18.37
N THR A 394 -28.90 29.14 -18.63
CA THR A 394 -29.42 30.34 -19.30
C THR A 394 -29.48 31.54 -18.35
N ASN A 395 -29.24 31.35 -17.05
CA ASN A 395 -29.34 32.39 -16.02
C ASN A 395 -27.98 32.84 -15.46
N ASP A 396 -26.90 32.11 -15.69
CA ASP A 396 -25.55 32.62 -15.44
C ASP A 396 -25.16 33.58 -16.58
N PRO A 397 -24.59 34.77 -16.29
CA PRO A 397 -24.06 35.62 -17.34
C PRO A 397 -23.02 34.76 -18.09
N PRO A 398 -23.20 34.53 -19.39
CA PRO A 398 -22.33 33.61 -20.10
C PRO A 398 -20.92 34.17 -19.96
N HIS A 399 -20.04 33.40 -19.33
CA HIS A 399 -18.63 33.53 -19.65
C HIS A 399 -18.56 33.47 -21.18
N ASP A 400 -17.89 34.41 -21.85
CA ASP A 400 -17.94 34.56 -23.31
C ASP A 400 -17.65 33.25 -24.08
N LEU A 401 -16.99 32.28 -23.43
CA LEU A 401 -16.75 30.93 -23.95
C LEU A 401 -18.04 30.09 -24.11
N ASP A 402 -19.01 30.19 -23.19
CA ASP A 402 -20.25 29.38 -23.20
C ASP A 402 -21.25 29.85 -24.26
N LYS A 403 -21.17 31.12 -24.68
CA LYS A 403 -21.98 31.67 -25.78
C LYS A 403 -21.63 31.07 -27.15
N HIS A 404 -20.41 30.56 -27.30
CA HIS A 404 -19.89 30.08 -28.57
C HIS A 404 -19.72 28.55 -28.63
N MET A 405 -19.87 27.84 -27.50
CA MET A 405 -19.76 26.38 -27.45
C MET A 405 -21.15 25.72 -27.54
N GLU A 406 -21.32 24.82 -28.52
CA GLU A 406 -22.53 23.99 -28.66
C GLU A 406 -22.62 22.88 -27.60
N ILE A 407 -21.57 22.69 -26.80
CA ILE A 407 -21.39 21.64 -25.80
C ILE A 407 -21.05 22.30 -24.46
N SER A 408 -21.67 21.86 -23.37
CA SER A 408 -21.36 22.40 -22.04
C SER A 408 -19.94 22.08 -21.59
N VAL A 409 -19.37 22.96 -20.77
CA VAL A 409 -18.06 22.79 -20.13
C VAL A 409 -17.96 21.45 -19.40
N SER A 410 -19.03 21.02 -18.69
CA SER A 410 -19.08 19.72 -18.01
C SER A 410 -18.95 18.54 -18.98
N MET A 411 -19.56 18.63 -20.16
CA MET A 411 -19.46 17.60 -21.19
C MET A 411 -18.07 17.60 -21.85
N VAL A 412 -17.45 18.77 -22.03
CA VAL A 412 -16.05 18.88 -22.45
C VAL A 412 -15.12 18.20 -21.44
N TYR A 413 -15.29 18.47 -20.14
CA TYR A 413 -14.54 17.77 -19.08
C TYR A 413 -14.75 16.26 -19.12
N PHE A 414 -15.99 15.80 -19.29
CA PHE A 414 -16.29 14.37 -19.41
C PHE A 414 -15.61 13.73 -20.63
N ILE A 415 -15.67 14.37 -21.80
CA ILE A 415 -15.03 13.89 -23.02
C ILE A 415 -13.51 13.84 -22.86
N ILE A 416 -12.90 14.88 -22.28
CA ILE A 416 -11.45 14.90 -22.00
C ILE A 416 -11.10 13.76 -21.04
N TYR A 417 -11.85 13.61 -19.95
CA TYR A 417 -11.60 12.56 -18.96
C TYR A 417 -11.73 11.16 -19.57
N ALA A 418 -12.84 10.88 -20.26
CA ALA A 418 -13.04 9.62 -20.98
C ALA A 418 -11.96 9.40 -22.05
N GLY A 419 -11.54 10.45 -22.76
CA GLY A 419 -10.46 10.43 -23.72
C GLY A 419 -9.12 10.04 -23.10
N VAL A 420 -8.81 10.51 -21.89
CA VAL A 420 -7.62 10.08 -21.15
C VAL A 420 -7.68 8.59 -20.83
N PHE A 421 -8.83 8.06 -20.40
CA PHE A 421 -8.99 6.62 -20.13
C PHE A 421 -8.82 5.77 -21.38
N VAL A 422 -9.53 6.12 -22.46
CA VAL A 422 -9.45 5.41 -23.74
C VAL A 422 -8.04 5.51 -24.31
N GLY A 423 -7.44 6.70 -24.31
CA GLY A 423 -6.07 6.93 -24.76
C GLY A 423 -5.06 6.11 -23.97
N THR A 424 -5.17 6.06 -22.64
CA THR A 424 -4.32 5.23 -21.78
C THR A 424 -4.50 3.74 -22.12
N ALA A 425 -5.74 3.30 -22.36
CA ALA A 425 -6.04 1.92 -22.74
C ALA A 425 -5.43 1.53 -24.09
N LEU A 426 -5.35 2.47 -25.04
CA LEU A 426 -4.74 2.26 -26.35
C LEU A 426 -3.21 2.19 -26.29
N VAL A 427 -2.57 3.01 -25.44
CA VAL A 427 -1.10 2.99 -25.24
C VAL A 427 -0.67 1.73 -24.48
N TYR A 428 -1.49 1.26 -23.55
CA TYR A 428 -1.20 0.11 -22.68
C TYR A 428 -2.25 -1.00 -22.85
N PRO A 429 -2.20 -1.76 -23.96
CA PRO A 429 -3.25 -2.73 -24.30
C PRO A 429 -3.31 -3.92 -23.34
N LYS A 430 -2.20 -4.27 -22.68
CA LYS A 430 -2.20 -5.36 -21.67
C LYS A 430 -3.02 -5.00 -20.44
N GLU A 431 -3.10 -3.71 -20.13
CA GLU A 431 -3.80 -3.16 -18.98
C GLU A 431 -5.20 -2.67 -19.31
N PHE A 432 -5.69 -2.89 -20.53
CA PHE A 432 -7.03 -2.47 -20.96
C PHE A 432 -8.13 -2.92 -19.98
N LEU A 433 -8.04 -4.17 -19.50
CA LEU A 433 -9.02 -4.70 -18.57
C LEU A 433 -9.08 -3.91 -17.26
N CYS A 434 -7.95 -3.34 -16.80
CA CYS A 434 -7.86 -2.49 -15.60
C CYS A 434 -8.87 -1.34 -15.63
N ASN A 435 -9.10 -0.76 -16.80
CA ASN A 435 -10.08 0.32 -16.97
C ASN A 435 -11.53 -0.14 -16.80
N LEU A 436 -11.86 -1.42 -17.04
CA LEU A 436 -13.20 -1.92 -16.75
C LEU A 436 -13.44 -2.00 -15.23
N GLN A 437 -12.41 -2.37 -14.45
CA GLN A 437 -12.53 -2.34 -12.99
C GLN A 437 -12.64 -0.90 -12.44
N SER A 438 -12.25 0.13 -13.20
CA SER A 438 -12.45 1.53 -12.81
C SER A 438 -13.93 1.88 -12.56
N LEU A 439 -14.85 1.31 -13.34
CA LEU A 439 -16.28 1.54 -13.18
C LEU A 439 -16.77 1.01 -11.82
N TRP A 440 -16.37 -0.22 -11.49
CA TRP A 440 -16.67 -0.80 -10.18
C TRP A 440 -16.03 -0.01 -9.04
N TYR A 441 -14.78 0.43 -9.22
CA TYR A 441 -14.08 1.28 -8.27
C TYR A 441 -14.83 2.58 -7.99
N LEU A 442 -15.27 3.30 -9.02
CA LEU A 442 -16.01 4.56 -8.90
C LEU A 442 -17.35 4.39 -8.18
N LEU A 443 -18.05 3.26 -8.37
CA LEU A 443 -19.29 2.96 -7.65
C LEU A 443 -19.06 2.73 -6.15
N CYS A 444 -17.99 2.02 -5.79
CA CYS A 444 -17.66 1.73 -4.39
C CYS A 444 -16.99 2.92 -3.67
N LEU A 445 -16.37 3.84 -4.40
CA LEU A 445 -15.53 4.91 -3.87
C LEU A 445 -16.22 5.75 -2.78
N PRO A 446 -17.47 6.21 -2.93
CA PRO A 446 -18.14 7.01 -1.90
C PRO A 446 -18.39 6.22 -0.62
N GLY A 447 -18.81 4.96 -0.75
CA GLY A 447 -19.04 4.07 0.39
C GLY A 447 -17.78 3.85 1.21
N PHE A 448 -16.68 3.51 0.55
CA PHE A 448 -15.43 3.27 1.25
C PHE A 448 -14.86 4.56 1.84
N ASN A 449 -14.87 5.70 1.15
CA ASN A 449 -14.35 6.94 1.74
C ASN A 449 -15.15 7.40 2.98
N ILE A 450 -16.47 7.23 3.00
CA ILE A 450 -17.31 7.64 4.14
C ILE A 450 -17.13 6.67 5.33
N PHE A 451 -17.26 5.37 5.10
CA PHE A 451 -17.27 4.38 6.18
C PHE A 451 -15.86 3.99 6.63
N LEU A 452 -14.91 3.82 5.71
CA LEU A 452 -13.59 3.28 6.02
C LEU A 452 -12.76 4.23 6.87
N ILE A 453 -12.79 5.54 6.59
CA ILE A 453 -12.04 6.55 7.36
C ILE A 453 -12.54 6.57 8.80
N THR A 454 -13.86 6.62 8.98
CA THR A 454 -14.52 6.58 10.30
C THR A 454 -14.19 5.29 11.06
N TYR A 455 -14.37 4.14 10.42
CA TYR A 455 -14.01 2.84 10.97
C TYR A 455 -12.56 2.81 11.45
N THR A 456 -11.66 3.36 10.64
CA THR A 456 -10.23 3.34 10.88
C THR A 456 -9.85 4.19 12.10
N VAL A 457 -10.41 5.39 12.23
CA VAL A 457 -10.18 6.29 13.37
C VAL A 457 -10.62 5.66 14.68
N VAL A 458 -11.84 5.11 14.71
CA VAL A 458 -12.43 4.60 15.95
C VAL A 458 -11.79 3.28 16.40
N ASN A 459 -11.39 2.42 15.45
CA ASN A 459 -10.84 1.10 15.77
C ASN A 459 -9.30 1.07 15.83
N ILE A 460 -8.66 2.23 16.00
CA ILE A 460 -7.19 2.35 15.99
C ILE A 460 -6.50 1.56 17.11
N THR A 461 -7.15 1.42 18.27
CA THR A 461 -6.60 0.75 19.46
C THR A 461 -6.93 -0.74 19.55
N LYS A 462 -7.84 -1.26 18.72
CA LYS A 462 -8.29 -2.65 18.77
C LYS A 462 -7.34 -3.54 17.97
N THR A 463 -6.17 -3.83 18.53
CA THR A 463 -5.05 -4.54 17.90
C THR A 463 -5.14 -6.07 17.97
N ASN A 464 -6.11 -6.62 18.71
CA ASN A 464 -6.17 -8.07 19.01
C ASN A 464 -7.20 -8.86 18.18
N GLU A 465 -7.64 -8.35 17.04
CA GLU A 465 -8.40 -9.16 16.09
C GLU A 465 -7.41 -9.88 15.19
N GLY A 466 -7.28 -11.19 15.37
CA GLY A 466 -6.25 -12.03 14.74
C GLY A 466 -6.19 -11.83 13.23
N MET A 467 -5.01 -11.40 12.74
CA MET A 467 -4.72 -11.28 11.31
C MET A 467 -4.38 -12.61 10.64
N PHE A 468 -4.80 -13.74 11.21
CA PHE A 468 -4.51 -15.07 10.69
C PHE A 468 -5.72 -15.98 10.92
N GLU A 469 -6.73 -15.80 10.08
CA GLU A 469 -7.62 -16.89 9.66
C GLU A 469 -7.53 -17.05 8.15
#